data_AF-A0A3M7TRJ5-F1
#
_entry.id   AF-A0A3M7TRJ5-F1
#
_cell.length_a   1.000
_cell.length_b   1.000
_cell.length_c   1.000
_cell.angle_alpha   90.00
_cell.angle_beta   90.00
_cell.angle_gamma   90.00
#
_symmetry.space_group_name_H-M   'P 1'
#
loop_
_entity.id
_entity.type
_entity.pdbx_description
1 polymer ?
#
loop_
_entity_poly.entity_id
_entity_poly.type
_entity_poly.pdbx_seq_one_letter_code
_entity_poly.pdbx_strand_id
1 'polypeptide(L)'
;MKKFIGLGLAAVMAFTMVTPGGAGAEPQSKPNGPWIKPGQQVMLERFLSPEELHTKLEQIDERDRDNRMELEVVGHSAKYDHPIYVAKFGDADSDNPKVFLQTQIHGDEQAGTEAAVSLIHNLAMSNNRDIRDILDNVTVWILPMLNPDGAEIIEVEQGQSKQRRNFQEWTPEEWGLSADTPAPWYHGTDQASGELGYDVNRDFHPDLSFELSEEDAGLLPGLGSEPGFYVTPEARASRDVFEELQPDLFIDHHHRYSNVVSEDDDRLNTLQLIAQVVDEDNVISYGGEEYQLSEESLNLSKQVNSHVYQVLQKGNSPFGAVSRYPDVNLPGTALGSYSLNDAAIMLYETRGQQHPDGHTGQKGSGMLIQQTYIGLYETLLGLATGEIYEIDPEFYDTEIPRNSPRIGPPNL
;
A
#
# COMPACT_ATOMS: atom_id res chain seq x y z
N MET A 1 -18.19 -25.54 84.37
CA MET A 1 -17.17 -26.46 84.95
C MET A 1 -16.95 -27.61 83.99
N LYS A 2 -15.67 -28.01 83.85
CA LYS A 2 -15.13 -29.20 83.15
C LYS A 2 -14.93 -29.13 81.63
N LYS A 3 -13.65 -28.90 81.32
CA LYS A 3 -12.91 -29.23 80.11
C LYS A 3 -13.12 -30.70 79.71
N PHE A 4 -13.09 -30.98 78.41
CA PHE A 4 -12.42 -32.17 77.89
C PHE A 4 -11.64 -31.80 76.63
N ILE A 5 -10.35 -32.15 76.68
CA ILE A 5 -9.35 -32.06 75.63
C ILE A 5 -9.41 -33.39 74.87
N GLY A 6 -9.47 -33.34 73.54
CA GLY A 6 -9.23 -34.49 72.67
C GLY A 6 -8.16 -34.11 71.65
N LEU A 7 -6.95 -34.66 71.82
CA LEU A 7 -5.89 -34.63 70.83
C LEU A 7 -6.32 -35.45 69.61
N GLY A 8 -6.33 -34.83 68.42
CA GLY A 8 -6.47 -35.49 67.13
C GLY A 8 -5.19 -35.34 66.32
N LEU A 9 -4.53 -36.48 66.06
CA LEU A 9 -3.33 -36.66 65.27
C LEU A 9 -3.59 -36.22 63.81
N ALA A 10 -2.96 -35.14 63.33
CA ALA A 10 -3.03 -34.74 61.93
C ALA A 10 -1.80 -35.26 61.18
N ALA A 11 -2.01 -36.28 60.35
CA ALA A 11 -1.01 -36.78 59.41
C ALA A 11 -0.74 -35.71 58.33
N VAL A 12 0.50 -35.21 58.27
CA VAL A 12 0.95 -34.31 57.21
C VAL A 12 1.22 -35.17 55.96
N MET A 13 0.25 -35.23 55.05
CA MET A 13 0.50 -35.66 53.67
C MET A 13 1.13 -34.48 52.92
N ALA A 14 2.43 -34.58 52.64
CA ALA A 14 3.11 -33.67 51.74
C ALA A 14 2.60 -33.91 50.31
N PHE A 15 1.74 -33.02 49.82
CA PHE A 15 1.41 -32.92 48.40
C PHE A 15 2.59 -32.26 47.69
N THR A 16 3.42 -33.06 47.01
CA THR A 16 4.31 -32.54 45.97
C THR A 16 3.43 -32.11 44.79
N MET A 17 3.12 -30.81 44.71
CA MET A 17 2.61 -30.22 43.47
C MET A 17 3.72 -30.34 42.42
N VAL A 18 3.59 -31.32 41.54
CA VAL A 18 4.26 -31.31 40.25
C VAL A 18 3.52 -30.28 39.41
N THR A 19 4.06 -29.07 39.33
CA THR A 19 3.66 -28.12 38.28
C THR A 19 4.12 -28.70 36.95
N PRO A 20 3.22 -28.92 35.97
CA PRO A 20 3.66 -29.21 34.62
C PRO A 20 4.27 -27.91 34.08
N GLY A 21 5.59 -27.83 34.09
CA GLY A 21 6.34 -26.82 33.34
C GLY A 21 6.25 -27.14 31.86
N GLY A 22 5.10 -26.88 31.24
CA GLY A 22 5.03 -26.69 29.80
C GLY A 22 5.63 -25.33 29.50
N ALA A 23 6.90 -25.28 29.12
CA ALA A 23 7.48 -24.09 28.51
C ALA A 23 6.76 -23.88 27.16
N GLY A 24 5.65 -23.13 27.17
CA GLY A 24 5.10 -22.58 25.94
C GLY A 24 6.15 -21.64 25.35
N ALA A 25 6.42 -21.74 24.05
CA ALA A 25 7.28 -20.76 23.38
C ALA A 25 6.71 -19.36 23.62
N GLU A 26 7.58 -18.40 23.97
CA GLU A 26 7.19 -17.00 24.05
C GLU A 26 6.59 -16.55 22.70
N PRO A 27 5.53 -15.74 22.72
CA PRO A 27 4.92 -15.26 21.48
C PRO A 27 5.93 -14.43 20.69
N GLN A 28 5.99 -14.65 19.37
CA GLN A 28 6.89 -13.92 18.47
C GLN A 28 6.56 -12.42 18.34
N SER A 29 5.39 -11.98 18.80
CA SER A 29 5.00 -10.57 18.81
C SER A 29 3.92 -10.24 19.84
N LYS A 30 3.73 -8.95 20.15
CA LYS A 30 2.73 -8.45 21.10
C LYS A 30 1.92 -7.27 20.51
N PRO A 31 0.62 -7.44 20.20
CA PRO A 31 -0.14 -8.69 20.25
C PRO A 31 0.32 -9.68 19.17
N ASN A 32 0.23 -10.99 19.43
CA ASN A 32 0.60 -12.04 18.47
C ASN A 32 -0.54 -12.35 17.48
N GLY A 33 -1.07 -11.35 16.79
CA GLY A 33 -2.14 -11.51 15.80
C GLY A 33 -2.98 -10.25 15.61
N PRO A 34 -4.08 -10.33 14.82
CA PRO A 34 -4.73 -11.55 14.37
C PRO A 34 -4.02 -12.26 13.20
N TRP A 35 -4.20 -13.57 13.11
CA TRP A 35 -3.73 -14.44 12.01
C TRP A 35 -4.90 -15.21 11.38
N ILE A 36 -4.81 -15.57 10.11
CA ILE A 36 -5.63 -16.64 9.53
C ILE A 36 -5.31 -17.95 10.28
N LYS A 37 -6.34 -18.71 10.66
CA LYS A 37 -6.18 -19.97 11.37
C LYS A 37 -6.22 -21.14 10.38
N PRO A 38 -5.53 -22.27 10.65
CA PRO A 38 -5.65 -23.47 9.84
C PRO A 38 -7.12 -23.88 9.65
N GLY A 39 -7.52 -24.15 8.41
CA GLY A 39 -8.88 -24.54 8.04
C GLY A 39 -9.93 -23.42 8.10
N GLN A 40 -9.53 -22.17 8.35
CA GLN A 40 -10.43 -21.04 8.27
C GLN A 40 -10.63 -20.61 6.83
N GLN A 41 -11.89 -20.49 6.39
CA GLN A 41 -12.20 -19.88 5.11
C GLN A 41 -11.98 -18.35 5.15
N VAL A 42 -11.24 -17.85 4.16
CA VAL A 42 -11.14 -16.41 3.90
C VAL A 42 -12.35 -15.99 3.06
N MET A 43 -12.97 -14.88 3.47
CA MET A 43 -14.14 -14.30 2.82
C MET A 43 -13.83 -12.83 2.56
N LEU A 44 -13.80 -12.43 1.30
CA LEU A 44 -13.32 -11.14 0.83
C LEU A 44 -14.45 -10.22 0.37
N GLU A 45 -15.71 -10.68 0.35
CA GLU A 45 -16.88 -9.89 -0.07
C GLU A 45 -17.22 -8.74 0.87
N ARG A 46 -16.49 -8.61 1.97
CA ARG A 46 -16.61 -7.46 2.86
C ARG A 46 -15.80 -6.26 2.38
N PHE A 47 -14.87 -6.48 1.44
CA PHE A 47 -14.16 -5.43 0.73
C PHE A 47 -14.89 -5.13 -0.59
N LEU A 48 -14.78 -3.89 -1.06
CA LEU A 48 -15.39 -3.48 -2.32
C LEU A 48 -14.93 -4.36 -3.50
N SER A 49 -15.89 -4.84 -4.29
CA SER A 49 -15.63 -5.26 -5.67
C SER A 49 -15.38 -4.05 -6.58
N PRO A 50 -14.82 -4.24 -7.79
CA PRO A 50 -14.73 -3.17 -8.78
C PRO A 50 -16.09 -2.48 -9.03
N GLU A 51 -17.18 -3.24 -9.24
CA GLU A 51 -18.50 -2.67 -9.50
C GLU A 51 -19.09 -1.93 -8.29
N GLU A 52 -18.88 -2.45 -7.09
CA GLU A 52 -19.30 -1.77 -5.86
C GLU A 52 -18.54 -0.46 -5.66
N LEU A 53 -17.23 -0.44 -5.97
CA LEU A 53 -16.42 0.77 -5.96
C LEU A 53 -16.96 1.79 -6.96
N HIS A 54 -17.17 1.41 -8.22
CA HIS A 54 -17.67 2.32 -9.26
C HIS A 54 -19.00 2.95 -8.85
N THR A 55 -19.96 2.10 -8.46
CA THR A 55 -21.28 2.54 -7.99
C THR A 55 -21.17 3.53 -6.84
N LYS A 56 -20.22 3.30 -5.92
CA LYS A 56 -20.03 4.15 -4.74
C LYS A 56 -19.38 5.49 -5.10
N LEU A 57 -18.41 5.51 -6.01
CA LEU A 57 -17.77 6.74 -6.49
C LEU A 57 -18.77 7.62 -7.25
N GLU A 58 -19.53 7.04 -8.18
CA GLU A 58 -20.60 7.74 -8.91
C GLU A 58 -21.64 8.34 -7.96
N GLN A 59 -22.04 7.60 -6.91
CA GLN A 59 -22.96 8.13 -5.90
C GLN A 59 -22.37 9.25 -5.04
N ILE A 60 -21.06 9.27 -4.84
CA ILE A 60 -20.38 10.36 -4.12
C ILE A 60 -20.33 11.58 -5.02
N ASP A 61 -19.91 11.43 -6.28
CA ASP A 61 -19.85 12.48 -7.29
C ASP A 61 -21.22 13.17 -7.48
N GLU A 62 -22.29 12.39 -7.68
CA GLU A 62 -23.66 12.91 -7.85
C GLU A 62 -24.19 13.74 -6.68
N ARG A 63 -23.62 13.58 -5.48
CA ARG A 63 -24.12 14.16 -4.23
C ARG A 63 -23.12 15.09 -3.56
N ASP A 64 -21.99 15.32 -4.21
CA ASP A 64 -20.90 16.08 -3.65
C ASP A 64 -21.36 17.51 -3.29
N ARG A 65 -20.57 18.17 -2.45
CA ARG A 65 -20.86 19.56 -2.09
C ARG A 65 -20.25 20.49 -3.10
N ASP A 66 -21.08 21.37 -3.65
CA ASP A 66 -20.65 22.49 -4.46
C ASP A 66 -19.88 22.10 -5.75
N ASN A 67 -20.03 20.85 -6.24
CA ASN A 67 -19.28 20.31 -7.40
C ASN A 67 -17.76 20.44 -7.22
N ARG A 68 -17.28 20.11 -6.03
CA ARG A 68 -15.85 20.16 -5.66
C ARG A 68 -15.10 18.88 -5.95
N MET A 69 -15.83 17.80 -6.28
CA MET A 69 -15.27 16.56 -6.80
C MET A 69 -15.56 16.49 -8.31
N GLU A 70 -14.55 16.12 -9.08
CA GLU A 70 -14.71 15.64 -10.45
C GLU A 70 -14.30 14.16 -10.49
N LEU A 71 -15.17 13.31 -11.04
CA LEU A 71 -14.90 11.89 -11.25
C LEU A 71 -14.65 11.60 -12.73
N GLU A 72 -13.46 11.10 -13.05
CA GLU A 72 -13.04 10.81 -14.42
C GLU A 72 -12.61 9.35 -14.58
N VAL A 73 -12.92 8.77 -15.75
CA VAL A 73 -12.37 7.48 -16.19
C VAL A 73 -11.09 7.72 -16.99
N VAL A 74 -9.96 7.29 -16.46
CA VAL A 74 -8.62 7.53 -17.03
C VAL A 74 -8.07 6.33 -17.79
N GLY A 75 -8.77 5.20 -17.76
CA GLY A 75 -8.38 3.98 -18.44
C GLY A 75 -9.38 2.86 -18.22
N HIS A 76 -9.11 1.71 -18.80
CA HIS A 76 -9.88 0.48 -18.57
C HIS A 76 -8.91 -0.68 -18.34
N SER A 77 -9.32 -1.66 -17.53
CA SER A 77 -8.50 -2.84 -17.26
C SER A 77 -8.40 -3.80 -18.44
N ALA A 78 -7.34 -4.60 -18.46
CA ALA A 78 -6.93 -5.37 -19.63
C ALA A 78 -7.95 -6.45 -20.09
N LYS A 79 -8.60 -7.15 -19.16
CA LYS A 79 -9.43 -8.33 -19.46
C LYS A 79 -10.92 -8.08 -19.34
N TYR A 80 -11.37 -7.44 -18.26
CA TYR A 80 -12.80 -7.26 -17.98
C TYR A 80 -13.32 -5.87 -18.34
N ASP A 81 -12.46 -4.97 -18.85
CA ASP A 81 -12.83 -3.62 -19.28
C ASP A 81 -13.49 -2.81 -18.16
N HIS A 82 -13.01 -2.99 -16.92
CA HIS A 82 -13.46 -2.19 -15.80
C HIS A 82 -12.90 -0.77 -15.93
N PRO A 83 -13.73 0.28 -15.77
CA PRO A 83 -13.23 1.66 -15.78
C PRO A 83 -12.28 1.89 -14.60
N ILE A 84 -11.16 2.55 -14.86
CA ILE A 84 -10.21 3.00 -13.85
C ILE A 84 -10.55 4.47 -13.55
N TYR A 85 -11.02 4.73 -12.33
CA TYR A 85 -11.47 6.05 -11.91
C TYR A 85 -10.40 6.84 -11.16
N VAL A 86 -10.35 8.15 -11.41
CA VAL A 86 -9.70 9.13 -10.55
C VAL A 86 -10.74 10.13 -10.02
N ALA A 87 -10.70 10.39 -8.71
CA ALA A 87 -11.46 11.45 -8.06
C ALA A 87 -10.56 12.66 -7.87
N LYS A 88 -10.87 13.77 -8.55
CA LYS A 88 -10.10 15.00 -8.58
C LYS A 88 -10.70 16.04 -7.65
N PHE A 89 -9.88 16.60 -6.75
CA PHE A 89 -10.22 17.75 -5.91
C PHE A 89 -9.18 18.86 -6.16
N GLY A 90 -9.61 19.96 -6.76
CA GLY A 90 -8.71 21.03 -7.21
C GLY A 90 -8.12 20.78 -8.61
N ASP A 91 -7.62 21.86 -9.22
CA ASP A 91 -7.12 21.87 -10.59
C ASP A 91 -5.61 21.60 -10.66
N ALA A 92 -5.16 20.88 -11.70
CA ALA A 92 -3.73 20.62 -11.94
C ALA A 92 -2.90 21.90 -12.19
N ASP A 93 -3.54 22.95 -12.72
CA ASP A 93 -2.93 24.26 -12.99
C ASP A 93 -2.79 25.14 -11.73
N SER A 94 -3.19 24.64 -10.54
CA SER A 94 -3.09 25.41 -9.30
C SER A 94 -1.64 25.52 -8.79
N ASP A 95 -1.33 26.60 -8.08
CA ASP A 95 -0.06 26.78 -7.34
C ASP A 95 -0.05 26.05 -5.97
N ASN A 96 -1.13 25.33 -5.62
CA ASN A 96 -1.19 24.56 -4.37
C ASN A 96 -0.31 23.30 -4.47
N PRO A 97 0.21 22.77 -3.35
CA PRO A 97 0.78 21.43 -3.32
C PRO A 97 -0.17 20.40 -3.94
N LYS A 98 0.37 19.57 -4.84
CA LYS A 98 -0.37 18.57 -5.61
C LYS A 98 -0.04 17.17 -5.12
N VAL A 99 -1.08 16.43 -4.75
CA VAL A 99 -0.97 15.06 -4.24
C VAL A 99 -1.67 14.10 -5.19
N PHE A 100 -0.94 13.10 -5.65
CA PHE A 100 -1.52 11.94 -6.31
C PHE A 100 -1.49 10.75 -5.37
N LEU A 101 -2.67 10.27 -4.95
CA LEU A 101 -2.83 9.05 -4.17
C LEU A 101 -3.34 7.92 -5.07
N GLN A 102 -2.60 6.81 -5.11
CA GLN A 102 -2.98 5.59 -5.78
C GLN A 102 -3.07 4.42 -4.80
N THR A 103 -4.04 3.53 -5.02
CA THR A 103 -4.15 2.29 -4.23
C THR A 103 -4.44 1.07 -5.11
N GLN A 104 -4.10 -0.11 -4.59
CA GLN A 104 -4.47 -1.42 -5.16
C GLN A 104 -3.96 -1.62 -6.61
N ILE A 105 -2.71 -1.23 -6.85
CA ILE A 105 -1.93 -1.67 -8.02
C ILE A 105 -1.73 -3.20 -8.03
N HIS A 106 -1.69 -3.81 -6.86
CA HIS A 106 -1.88 -5.25 -6.69
C HIS A 106 -3.32 -5.53 -6.26
N GLY A 107 -4.01 -6.41 -6.98
CA GLY A 107 -5.44 -6.67 -6.75
C GLY A 107 -5.78 -7.28 -5.38
N ASP A 108 -4.81 -7.94 -4.75
CA ASP A 108 -4.92 -8.61 -3.46
C ASP A 108 -4.64 -7.71 -2.23
N GLU A 109 -4.56 -6.38 -2.43
CA GLU A 109 -4.18 -5.35 -1.43
C GLU A 109 -5.30 -4.28 -1.22
N GLN A 110 -6.45 -4.66 -0.68
CA GLN A 110 -7.69 -3.87 -0.61
C GLN A 110 -7.79 -2.80 0.49
N ALA A 111 -6.94 -2.79 1.53
CA ALA A 111 -7.17 -1.86 2.66
C ALA A 111 -6.98 -0.38 2.27
N GLY A 112 -6.09 -0.11 1.32
CA GLY A 112 -5.88 1.22 0.75
C GLY A 112 -7.14 1.78 0.13
N THR A 113 -7.80 1.00 -0.74
CA THR A 113 -9.04 1.37 -1.44
C THR A 113 -10.15 1.77 -0.49
N GLU A 114 -10.38 0.99 0.57
CA GLU A 114 -11.41 1.30 1.58
C GLU A 114 -11.15 2.63 2.30
N ALA A 115 -9.88 2.90 2.62
CA ALA A 115 -9.45 4.15 3.25
C ALA A 115 -9.57 5.32 2.28
N ALA A 116 -9.14 5.15 1.03
CA ALA A 116 -9.22 6.13 -0.04
C ALA A 116 -10.67 6.54 -0.31
N VAL A 117 -11.60 5.59 -0.42
CA VAL A 117 -13.03 5.89 -0.60
C VAL A 117 -13.61 6.64 0.60
N SER A 118 -13.17 6.32 1.82
CA SER A 118 -13.58 7.05 3.02
C SER A 118 -13.06 8.49 3.02
N LEU A 119 -11.82 8.70 2.54
CA LEU A 119 -11.22 10.02 2.36
C LEU A 119 -11.94 10.82 1.27
N ILE A 120 -12.16 10.23 0.09
CA ILE A 120 -12.94 10.82 -1.01
C ILE A 120 -14.32 11.25 -0.50
N HIS A 121 -15.04 10.38 0.21
CA HIS A 121 -16.34 10.73 0.76
C HIS A 121 -16.25 11.94 1.71
N ASN A 122 -15.24 12.02 2.58
CA ASN A 122 -15.09 13.16 3.49
C ASN A 122 -14.71 14.45 2.76
N LEU A 123 -13.78 14.37 1.81
CA LEU A 123 -13.41 15.48 0.93
C LEU A 123 -14.59 15.95 0.08
N ALA A 124 -15.48 15.06 -0.36
CA ALA A 124 -16.66 15.41 -1.15
C ALA A 124 -17.85 15.91 -0.32
N MET A 125 -18.04 15.41 0.91
CA MET A 125 -19.27 15.62 1.69
C MET A 125 -19.14 16.45 2.97
N SER A 126 -17.95 16.58 3.56
CA SER A 126 -17.76 17.26 4.84
C SER A 126 -17.60 18.77 4.70
N ASN A 127 -18.06 19.53 5.70
CA ASN A 127 -17.87 20.99 5.77
C ASN A 127 -17.15 21.42 7.07
N ASN A 128 -16.47 20.49 7.75
CA ASN A 128 -15.63 20.86 8.89
C ASN A 128 -14.45 21.74 8.43
N ARG A 129 -13.83 22.41 9.40
CA ARG A 129 -12.75 23.37 9.12
C ARG A 129 -11.59 22.71 8.38
N ASP A 130 -11.07 21.61 8.90
CA ASP A 130 -9.91 20.94 8.32
C ASP A 130 -10.12 20.53 6.86
N ILE A 131 -11.30 20.02 6.48
CA ILE A 131 -11.58 19.65 5.08
C ILE A 131 -11.62 20.90 4.18
N ARG A 132 -12.13 22.03 4.67
CA ARG A 132 -12.05 23.29 3.92
C ARG A 132 -10.62 23.77 3.81
N ASP A 133 -9.87 23.72 4.90
CA ASP A 133 -8.46 24.12 4.92
C ASP A 133 -7.64 23.23 3.95
N ILE A 134 -7.93 21.92 3.87
CA ILE A 134 -7.33 21.02 2.86
C ILE A 134 -7.69 21.45 1.45
N LEU A 135 -8.99 21.55 1.13
CA LEU A 135 -9.46 21.84 -0.23
C LEU A 135 -9.06 23.25 -0.73
N ASP A 136 -8.88 24.20 0.19
CA ASP A 136 -8.44 25.56 -0.15
C ASP A 136 -6.93 25.63 -0.44
N ASN A 137 -6.11 24.70 0.08
CA ASN A 137 -4.65 24.80 0.07
C ASN A 137 -3.93 23.58 -0.52
N VAL A 138 -4.62 22.52 -0.95
CA VAL A 138 -4.02 21.30 -1.51
C VAL A 138 -4.89 20.81 -2.67
N THR A 139 -4.26 20.53 -3.80
CA THR A 139 -4.89 19.79 -4.90
C THR A 139 -4.61 18.30 -4.68
N VAL A 140 -5.66 17.47 -4.65
CA VAL A 140 -5.52 16.04 -4.39
C VAL A 140 -6.34 15.23 -5.38
N TRP A 141 -5.65 14.36 -6.12
CA TRP A 141 -6.27 13.39 -7.02
C TRP A 141 -6.07 11.99 -6.47
N ILE A 142 -7.15 11.21 -6.43
CA ILE A 142 -7.17 9.90 -5.78
C ILE A 142 -7.66 8.86 -6.79
N LEU A 143 -6.81 7.87 -7.09
CA LEU A 143 -7.10 6.70 -7.91
C LEU A 143 -7.28 5.49 -6.98
N PRO A 144 -8.52 5.11 -6.61
CA PRO A 144 -8.75 4.14 -5.53
C PRO A 144 -8.50 2.68 -5.90
N MET A 145 -8.44 2.33 -7.18
CA MET A 145 -8.19 0.95 -7.58
C MET A 145 -7.55 0.94 -8.98
N LEU A 146 -6.23 0.74 -9.02
CA LEU A 146 -5.53 0.70 -10.29
C LEU A 146 -5.70 -0.62 -11.04
N ASN A 147 -5.75 -1.74 -10.32
CA ASN A 147 -5.86 -3.08 -10.90
C ASN A 147 -7.21 -3.74 -10.53
N PRO A 148 -8.32 -3.30 -11.15
CA PRO A 148 -9.64 -3.86 -10.86
C PRO A 148 -9.77 -5.32 -11.34
N ASP A 149 -9.11 -5.71 -12.44
CA ASP A 149 -9.09 -7.10 -12.89
C ASP A 149 -8.51 -8.03 -11.82
N GLY A 150 -7.35 -7.68 -11.26
CA GLY A 150 -6.74 -8.45 -10.18
C GLY A 150 -7.58 -8.45 -8.90
N ALA A 151 -8.43 -7.43 -8.72
CA ALA A 151 -9.31 -7.30 -7.57
C ALA A 151 -10.57 -8.19 -7.64
N GLU A 152 -10.79 -8.91 -8.75
CA GLU A 152 -11.88 -9.87 -8.89
C GLU A 152 -11.74 -11.03 -7.92
N ILE A 153 -12.87 -11.41 -7.30
CA ILE A 153 -12.90 -12.53 -6.37
C ILE A 153 -12.83 -13.84 -7.15
N ILE A 154 -11.88 -14.69 -6.75
CA ILE A 154 -11.77 -16.06 -7.22
C ILE A 154 -12.00 -17.04 -6.06
N GLU A 155 -12.70 -18.13 -6.36
CA GLU A 155 -12.97 -19.21 -5.42
C GLU A 155 -11.82 -20.23 -5.45
N VAL A 156 -11.24 -20.53 -4.29
CA VAL A 156 -10.17 -21.51 -4.09
C VAL A 156 -10.52 -22.47 -2.93
N GLU A 157 -9.73 -23.53 -2.72
CA GLU A 157 -10.03 -24.55 -1.71
C GLU A 157 -10.19 -23.95 -0.28
N GLN A 158 -9.38 -22.94 0.04
CA GLN A 158 -9.33 -22.28 1.34
C GLN A 158 -10.28 -21.06 1.47
N GLY A 159 -11.23 -20.88 0.55
CA GLY A 159 -12.19 -19.77 0.52
C GLY A 159 -11.97 -18.88 -0.70
N GLN A 160 -11.89 -17.57 -0.49
CA GLN A 160 -11.74 -16.60 -1.56
C GLN A 160 -10.33 -16.00 -1.63
N SER A 161 -9.89 -15.73 -2.85
CA SER A 161 -8.66 -15.01 -3.14
C SER A 161 -8.93 -13.90 -4.16
N LYS A 162 -7.91 -13.06 -4.37
CA LYS A 162 -7.77 -12.11 -5.47
C LYS A 162 -6.35 -12.30 -6.05
N GLN A 163 -6.09 -11.82 -7.25
CA GLN A 163 -4.74 -11.87 -7.82
C GLN A 163 -3.92 -10.67 -7.38
N ARG A 164 -2.61 -10.88 -7.26
CA ARG A 164 -1.68 -9.76 -7.15
C ARG A 164 -1.53 -9.07 -8.50
N ARG A 165 -1.33 -9.88 -9.54
CA ARG A 165 -1.15 -9.43 -10.93
C ARG A 165 -2.48 -8.94 -11.53
N ASN A 166 -2.41 -8.21 -12.65
CA ASN A 166 -3.60 -8.04 -13.49
C ASN A 166 -3.91 -9.36 -14.22
N PHE A 167 -4.96 -9.40 -15.04
CA PHE A 167 -5.18 -10.53 -15.95
C PHE A 167 -4.85 -10.08 -17.37
N GLN A 168 -3.71 -10.52 -17.91
CA GLN A 168 -3.31 -10.13 -19.27
C GLN A 168 -2.29 -11.11 -19.86
N GLU A 169 -2.54 -11.52 -21.10
CA GLU A 169 -1.61 -12.33 -21.89
C GLU A 169 -0.51 -11.46 -22.50
N TRP A 170 0.66 -12.04 -22.79
CA TRP A 170 1.69 -11.34 -23.55
C TRP A 170 1.42 -11.45 -25.06
N THR A 171 1.22 -10.30 -25.68
CA THR A 171 0.82 -10.13 -27.08
C THR A 171 1.87 -9.27 -27.82
N PRO A 172 3.08 -9.79 -28.10
CA PRO A 172 4.17 -9.01 -28.69
C PRO A 172 3.79 -8.36 -30.03
N GLU A 173 2.94 -9.02 -30.82
CA GLU A 173 2.49 -8.53 -32.12
C GLU A 173 1.68 -7.21 -32.02
N GLU A 174 1.04 -6.92 -30.87
CA GLU A 174 0.36 -5.63 -30.63
C GLU A 174 1.33 -4.45 -30.58
N TRP A 175 2.59 -4.72 -30.28
CA TRP A 175 3.70 -3.76 -30.20
C TRP A 175 4.59 -3.78 -31.46
N GLY A 176 4.16 -4.47 -32.52
CA GLY A 176 4.95 -4.70 -33.73
C GLY A 176 6.09 -5.72 -33.55
N LEU A 177 6.23 -6.31 -32.37
CA LEU A 177 7.29 -7.27 -32.08
C LEU A 177 7.00 -8.63 -32.71
N SER A 178 8.06 -9.40 -32.99
CA SER A 178 7.93 -10.77 -33.48
C SER A 178 7.23 -11.68 -32.46
N ALA A 179 6.45 -12.65 -32.95
CA ALA A 179 5.68 -13.58 -32.11
C ALA A 179 6.54 -14.45 -31.17
N ASP A 180 7.84 -14.57 -31.41
CA ASP A 180 8.81 -15.28 -30.57
C ASP A 180 9.53 -14.36 -29.55
N THR A 181 9.21 -13.06 -29.52
CA THR A 181 9.75 -12.13 -28.54
C THR A 181 9.33 -12.53 -27.13
N PRO A 182 10.28 -12.69 -26.19
CA PRO A 182 9.94 -13.08 -24.82
C PRO A 182 9.10 -12.00 -24.13
N ALA A 183 8.21 -12.43 -23.25
CA ALA A 183 7.47 -11.50 -22.39
C ALA A 183 8.42 -10.74 -21.45
N PRO A 184 8.07 -9.51 -21.01
CA PRO A 184 8.76 -8.85 -19.92
C PRO A 184 8.92 -9.76 -18.70
N TRP A 185 10.02 -9.63 -17.95
CA TRP A 185 10.37 -10.54 -16.84
C TRP A 185 9.31 -10.56 -15.72
N TYR A 186 8.51 -9.50 -15.64
CA TYR A 186 7.41 -9.34 -14.70
C TYR A 186 6.06 -9.85 -15.24
N HIS A 187 6.02 -10.52 -16.39
CA HIS A 187 4.89 -11.33 -16.85
C HIS A 187 4.99 -12.78 -16.36
N GLY A 188 3.86 -13.40 -16.01
CA GLY A 188 3.86 -14.76 -15.50
C GLY A 188 2.59 -15.14 -14.77
N THR A 189 2.55 -16.39 -14.31
CA THR A 189 1.38 -16.96 -13.62
C THR A 189 1.27 -16.43 -12.20
N ASP A 190 0.07 -15.99 -11.80
CA ASP A 190 -0.22 -15.62 -10.43
C ASP A 190 -0.44 -16.86 -9.54
N GLN A 191 -0.09 -16.74 -8.26
CA GLN A 191 -0.16 -17.87 -7.32
C GLN A 191 -1.61 -18.23 -6.96
N ALA A 192 -2.53 -17.27 -7.00
CA ALA A 192 -3.89 -17.46 -6.53
C ALA A 192 -4.78 -18.16 -7.58
N SER A 193 -4.69 -17.74 -8.84
CA SER A 193 -5.52 -18.26 -9.94
C SER A 193 -4.78 -19.27 -10.84
N GLY A 194 -3.45 -19.18 -10.91
CA GLY A 194 -2.66 -19.86 -11.95
C GLY A 194 -2.77 -19.21 -13.34
N GLU A 195 -3.51 -18.11 -13.47
CA GLU A 195 -3.69 -17.37 -14.72
C GLU A 195 -2.52 -16.41 -14.97
N LEU A 196 -2.33 -16.01 -16.23
CA LEU A 196 -1.26 -15.10 -16.63
C LEU A 196 -1.62 -13.63 -16.37
N GLY A 197 -0.59 -12.87 -16.01
CA GLY A 197 -0.70 -11.43 -15.78
C GLY A 197 0.65 -10.76 -15.56
N TYR A 198 0.64 -9.44 -15.52
CA TYR A 198 1.80 -8.61 -15.20
C TYR A 198 1.78 -8.22 -13.72
N ASP A 199 2.94 -8.23 -13.08
CA ASP A 199 3.13 -7.43 -11.88
C ASP A 199 3.17 -5.96 -12.33
N VAL A 200 2.02 -5.28 -12.22
CA VAL A 200 1.84 -3.90 -12.71
C VAL A 200 2.87 -2.97 -12.10
N ASN A 201 3.27 -3.19 -10.84
CA ASN A 201 4.29 -2.38 -10.16
C ASN A 201 5.73 -2.70 -10.61
N ARG A 202 5.91 -3.32 -11.77
CA ARG A 202 7.20 -3.48 -12.48
C ARG A 202 7.14 -2.97 -13.92
N ASP A 203 6.02 -2.38 -14.30
CA ASP A 203 5.72 -1.97 -15.67
C ASP A 203 5.84 -0.46 -15.90
N PHE A 204 6.52 0.26 -14.99
CA PHE A 204 6.68 1.72 -15.07
C PHE A 204 8.05 2.08 -15.63
N HIS A 205 8.11 3.19 -16.37
CA HIS A 205 9.35 3.67 -16.98
C HIS A 205 9.56 5.15 -16.63
N PRO A 206 10.80 5.60 -16.29
CA PRO A 206 11.06 7.01 -15.97
C PRO A 206 10.80 7.98 -17.13
N ASP A 207 11.09 7.58 -18.37
CA ASP A 207 10.56 8.29 -19.54
C ASP A 207 9.06 8.02 -19.64
N LEU A 208 8.25 8.99 -19.23
CA LEU A 208 6.78 8.93 -19.25
C LEU A 208 6.24 8.86 -20.69
N SER A 209 7.01 9.32 -21.67
CA SER A 209 6.63 9.21 -23.08
C SER A 209 6.96 7.86 -23.71
N PHE A 210 7.57 6.93 -22.94
CA PHE A 210 7.96 5.62 -23.43
C PHE A 210 6.77 4.84 -23.99
N GLU A 211 6.92 4.35 -25.22
CA GLU A 211 6.02 3.41 -25.87
C GLU A 211 6.83 2.25 -26.43
N LEU A 212 6.50 1.03 -26.00
CA LEU A 212 7.21 -0.17 -26.44
C LEU A 212 7.11 -0.34 -27.96
N SER A 213 8.25 -0.53 -28.64
CA SER A 213 8.30 -0.65 -30.09
C SER A 213 9.27 -1.74 -30.56
N GLU A 214 9.33 -1.96 -31.88
CA GLU A 214 10.32 -2.86 -32.51
C GLU A 214 11.77 -2.50 -32.15
N GLU A 215 12.07 -1.22 -31.91
CA GLU A 215 13.43 -0.75 -31.59
C GLU A 215 13.88 -1.21 -30.19
N ASP A 216 12.92 -1.43 -29.30
CA ASP A 216 13.13 -1.83 -27.90
C ASP A 216 13.16 -3.35 -27.71
N ALA A 217 12.97 -4.14 -28.77
CA ALA A 217 12.94 -5.61 -28.71
C ALA A 217 14.18 -6.20 -28.00
N GLY A 218 15.33 -5.53 -28.12
CA GLY A 218 16.59 -5.93 -27.47
C GLY A 218 16.62 -5.71 -25.95
N LEU A 219 15.67 -4.96 -25.39
CA LEU A 219 15.54 -4.72 -23.95
C LEU A 219 14.76 -5.85 -23.26
N LEU A 220 13.95 -6.61 -24.00
CA LEU A 220 13.15 -7.71 -23.44
C LEU A 220 14.01 -8.97 -23.17
N PRO A 221 13.77 -9.70 -22.07
CA PRO A 221 12.67 -9.51 -21.11
C PRO A 221 12.93 -8.44 -20.03
N GLY A 222 14.12 -7.82 -20.02
CA GLY A 222 14.55 -6.90 -18.97
C GLY A 222 14.91 -7.59 -17.65
N LEU A 223 15.26 -6.79 -16.64
CA LEU A 223 15.58 -7.22 -15.28
C LEU A 223 14.86 -6.38 -14.22
N GLY A 224 14.72 -6.90 -13.00
CA GLY A 224 14.01 -6.18 -11.93
C GLY A 224 14.70 -4.95 -11.35
N SER A 225 15.94 -4.68 -11.77
CA SER A 225 16.66 -3.44 -11.49
C SER A 225 16.55 -2.41 -12.62
N GLU A 226 15.86 -2.74 -13.71
CA GLU A 226 15.69 -1.88 -14.88
C GLU A 226 14.27 -1.31 -14.91
N PRO A 227 14.04 -0.20 -15.65
CA PRO A 227 12.71 0.27 -15.99
C PRO A 227 11.81 -0.80 -16.64
N GLY A 228 10.50 -0.67 -16.43
CA GLY A 228 9.45 -1.43 -17.12
C GLY A 228 9.11 -0.85 -18.49
N PHE A 229 8.00 -1.27 -19.09
CA PHE A 229 7.72 -0.99 -20.51
C PHE A 229 6.33 -0.37 -20.78
N TYR A 230 5.55 -0.01 -19.77
CA TYR A 230 4.17 0.50 -19.91
C TYR A 230 3.27 -0.39 -20.80
N VAL A 231 3.41 -1.73 -20.66
CA VAL A 231 2.65 -2.71 -21.44
C VAL A 231 1.19 -2.81 -20.98
N THR A 232 0.96 -2.65 -19.69
CA THR A 232 -0.36 -2.74 -19.08
C THR A 232 -1.14 -1.46 -19.29
N PRO A 233 -2.46 -1.54 -19.58
CA PRO A 233 -3.31 -0.35 -19.61
C PRO A 233 -3.39 0.30 -18.22
N GLU A 234 -3.27 -0.48 -17.14
CA GLU A 234 -3.24 0.04 -15.76
C GLU A 234 -2.04 0.96 -15.52
N ALA A 235 -0.81 0.56 -15.84
CA ALA A 235 0.36 1.42 -15.65
C ALA A 235 0.29 2.71 -16.49
N ARG A 236 -0.25 2.63 -17.70
CA ARG A 236 -0.50 3.81 -18.57
C ARG A 236 -1.56 4.75 -17.98
N ALA A 237 -2.66 4.22 -17.45
CA ALA A 237 -3.67 5.05 -16.79
C ALA A 237 -3.10 5.82 -15.58
N SER A 238 -2.26 5.18 -14.77
CA SER A 238 -1.54 5.86 -13.68
C SER A 238 -0.61 6.95 -14.19
N ARG A 239 0.15 6.65 -15.24
CA ARG A 239 1.12 7.55 -15.87
C ARG A 239 0.44 8.78 -16.44
N ASP A 240 -0.65 8.61 -17.16
CA ASP A 240 -1.37 9.71 -17.78
C ASP A 240 -1.93 10.67 -16.71
N VAL A 241 -2.41 10.13 -15.57
CA VAL A 241 -2.81 10.95 -14.39
C VAL A 241 -1.63 11.70 -13.79
N PHE A 242 -0.47 11.04 -13.66
CA PHE A 242 0.75 11.67 -13.16
C PHE A 242 1.23 12.78 -14.10
N GLU A 243 1.23 12.53 -15.42
CA GLU A 243 1.62 13.49 -16.45
C GLU A 243 0.71 14.72 -16.45
N GLU A 244 -0.60 14.52 -16.29
CA GLU A 244 -1.57 15.61 -16.20
C GLU A 244 -1.41 16.43 -14.92
N LEU A 245 -1.28 15.78 -13.76
CA LEU A 245 -1.22 16.48 -12.48
C LEU A 245 0.15 17.11 -12.19
N GLN A 246 1.24 16.44 -12.56
CA GLN A 246 2.61 16.75 -12.12
C GLN A 246 2.67 16.93 -10.59
N PRO A 247 2.41 15.87 -9.80
CA PRO A 247 2.25 15.98 -8.36
C PRO A 247 3.57 16.26 -7.64
N ASP A 248 3.54 17.10 -6.62
CA ASP A 248 4.66 17.29 -5.68
C ASP A 248 4.85 16.06 -4.79
N LEU A 249 3.77 15.32 -4.52
CA LEU A 249 3.77 14.10 -3.72
C LEU A 249 2.94 12.99 -4.39
N PHE A 250 3.59 11.86 -4.65
CA PHE A 250 2.94 10.62 -5.04
C PHE A 250 2.89 9.63 -3.86
N ILE A 251 1.70 9.11 -3.56
CA ILE A 251 1.47 8.11 -2.52
C ILE A 251 0.96 6.83 -3.17
N ASP A 252 1.66 5.72 -2.96
CA ASP A 252 1.23 4.40 -3.43
C ASP A 252 0.96 3.49 -2.22
N HIS A 253 -0.26 2.94 -2.15
CA HIS A 253 -0.67 2.09 -1.03
C HIS A 253 -0.57 0.61 -1.38
N HIS A 254 0.12 -0.11 -0.50
CA HIS A 254 0.51 -1.49 -0.63
C HIS A 254 0.28 -2.28 0.65
N HIS A 255 0.44 -3.60 0.51
CA HIS A 255 0.43 -4.53 1.62
C HIS A 255 1.70 -5.36 1.69
N ARG A 256 2.09 -5.68 2.93
CA ARG A 256 3.21 -6.57 3.22
C ARG A 256 2.79 -7.74 4.08
N TYR A 257 3.56 -8.82 4.00
CA TYR A 257 3.54 -9.83 5.06
C TYR A 257 3.91 -9.25 6.43
N SER A 258 3.73 -10.04 7.48
CA SER A 258 3.86 -9.59 8.86
C SER A 258 5.32 -9.46 9.27
N ASN A 259 5.62 -8.38 9.98
CA ASN A 259 6.90 -8.15 10.63
C ASN A 259 6.67 -7.74 12.10
N VAL A 260 7.72 -7.73 12.91
CA VAL A 260 7.73 -6.92 14.15
C VAL A 260 8.35 -5.55 13.88
N VAL A 261 8.16 -4.57 14.77
CA VAL A 261 8.63 -3.19 14.53
C VAL A 261 10.15 -3.14 14.36
N SER A 262 10.90 -3.82 15.22
CA SER A 262 12.37 -3.95 15.13
C SER A 262 12.85 -5.18 15.92
N GLU A 263 14.17 -5.42 15.96
CA GLU A 263 14.74 -6.47 16.81
C GLU A 263 14.48 -6.24 18.32
N ASP A 264 14.36 -4.98 18.74
CA ASP A 264 14.16 -4.58 20.14
C ASP A 264 12.69 -4.29 20.50
N ASP A 265 11.80 -4.22 19.49
CA ASP A 265 10.38 -3.94 19.65
C ASP A 265 9.55 -5.04 18.98
N ASP A 266 9.06 -5.97 19.81
CA ASP A 266 8.27 -7.14 19.41
C ASP A 266 6.81 -6.80 19.08
N ARG A 267 6.42 -5.53 19.04
CA ARG A 267 5.07 -5.18 18.57
C ARG A 267 4.88 -5.64 17.14
N LEU A 268 3.69 -6.17 16.87
CA LEU A 268 3.32 -6.56 15.52
C LEU A 268 3.24 -5.32 14.65
N ASN A 269 4.14 -5.23 13.67
CA ASN A 269 4.21 -4.10 12.77
C ASN A 269 2.91 -3.99 11.98
N THR A 270 2.34 -2.80 11.94
CA THR A 270 1.06 -2.52 11.28
C THR A 270 1.21 -1.74 9.99
N LEU A 271 2.30 -0.99 9.85
CA LEU A 271 2.60 -0.14 8.70
C LEU A 271 4.11 0.04 8.57
N GLN A 272 4.65 -0.20 7.39
CA GLN A 272 5.98 0.26 7.03
C GLN A 272 5.91 1.44 6.06
N LEU A 273 6.84 2.36 6.19
CA LEU A 273 6.92 3.59 5.42
C LEU A 273 8.19 3.64 4.57
N ILE A 274 8.09 4.09 3.31
CA ILE A 274 9.24 4.37 2.45
C ILE A 274 9.24 5.82 1.98
N ALA A 275 10.40 6.46 2.07
CA ALA A 275 10.67 7.79 1.51
C ALA A 275 11.65 7.74 0.32
N GLN A 276 12.23 6.57 0.03
CA GLN A 276 13.21 6.40 -1.04
C GLN A 276 13.14 4.99 -1.62
N VAL A 277 12.92 4.88 -2.93
CA VAL A 277 12.87 3.61 -3.68
C VAL A 277 13.96 3.51 -4.74
N VAL A 278 14.67 4.61 -5.01
CA VAL A 278 15.78 4.70 -5.96
C VAL A 278 16.94 5.39 -5.25
N ASP A 279 18.14 4.86 -5.44
CA ASP A 279 19.37 5.44 -4.87
C ASP A 279 19.66 6.81 -5.50
N GLU A 280 20.15 7.78 -4.71
CA GLU A 280 20.56 9.10 -5.20
C GLU A 280 21.67 9.01 -6.25
N ASP A 281 22.53 7.99 -6.17
CA ASP A 281 23.60 7.74 -7.15
C ASP A 281 23.09 7.06 -8.43
N ASN A 282 21.83 6.64 -8.49
CA ASN A 282 21.26 5.96 -9.64
C ASN A 282 20.81 6.96 -10.71
N VAL A 283 21.49 6.92 -11.87
CA VAL A 283 21.12 7.71 -13.05
C VAL A 283 20.62 6.76 -14.13
N ILE A 284 19.38 6.96 -14.56
CA ILE A 284 18.79 6.24 -15.69
C ILE A 284 18.88 7.12 -16.93
N SER A 285 19.55 6.64 -17.97
CA SER A 285 19.63 7.35 -19.25
C SER A 285 18.77 6.65 -20.30
N TYR A 286 17.77 7.34 -20.82
CA TYR A 286 16.92 6.86 -21.93
C TYR A 286 16.53 8.04 -22.81
N GLY A 287 16.34 7.83 -24.12
CA GLY A 287 15.92 8.90 -25.04
C GLY A 287 16.91 10.08 -25.19
N GLY A 288 18.09 10.02 -24.59
CA GLY A 288 19.03 11.15 -24.50
C GLY A 288 18.80 12.07 -23.30
N GLU A 289 17.87 11.71 -22.40
CA GLU A 289 17.61 12.35 -21.12
C GLU A 289 18.21 11.51 -19.97
N GLU A 290 18.50 12.18 -18.85
CA GLU A 290 18.99 11.55 -17.62
C GLU A 290 17.97 11.79 -16.52
N TYR A 291 17.50 10.71 -15.90
CA TYR A 291 16.57 10.73 -14.78
C TYR A 291 17.34 10.39 -13.50
N GLN A 292 17.21 11.24 -12.49
CA GLN A 292 17.87 11.10 -11.20
C GLN A 292 16.98 11.68 -10.10
N LEU A 293 17.02 11.06 -8.92
CA LEU A 293 16.31 11.55 -7.75
C LEU A 293 16.86 12.92 -7.32
N SER A 294 15.97 13.91 -7.18
CA SER A 294 16.33 15.24 -6.69
C SER A 294 16.37 15.31 -5.16
N GLU A 295 17.29 16.13 -4.63
CA GLU A 295 17.41 16.36 -3.18
C GLU A 295 16.12 16.97 -2.59
N GLU A 296 15.43 17.81 -3.36
CA GLU A 296 14.17 18.45 -2.96
C GLU A 296 13.04 17.43 -2.77
N SER A 297 12.80 16.57 -3.76
CA SER A 297 11.79 15.52 -3.69
C SER A 297 12.09 14.50 -2.60
N LEU A 298 13.36 14.12 -2.41
CA LEU A 298 13.79 13.25 -1.32
C LEU A 298 13.56 13.88 0.07
N ASN A 299 13.86 15.17 0.24
CA ASN A 299 13.62 15.87 1.50
C ASN A 299 12.13 15.91 1.84
N LEU A 300 11.27 16.27 0.87
CA LEU A 300 9.83 16.26 1.08
C LEU A 300 9.30 14.83 1.38
N SER A 301 9.83 13.81 0.69
CA SER A 301 9.49 12.40 0.95
C SER A 301 9.76 12.04 2.42
N LYS A 302 10.95 12.39 2.93
CA LYS A 302 11.34 12.14 4.33
C LYS A 302 10.46 12.92 5.31
N GLN A 303 10.13 14.17 5.02
CA GLN A 303 9.27 15.01 5.85
C GLN A 303 7.85 14.45 5.97
N VAL A 304 7.21 14.10 4.84
CA VAL A 304 5.86 13.53 4.79
C VAL A 304 5.79 12.21 5.56
N ASN A 305 6.74 11.31 5.30
CA ASN A 305 6.81 10.02 6.01
C ASN A 305 7.02 10.22 7.54
N SER A 306 7.87 11.17 7.91
CA SER A 306 8.12 11.51 9.31
C SER A 306 6.89 12.10 10.00
N HIS A 307 6.14 12.95 9.31
CA HIS A 307 4.89 13.52 9.81
C HIS A 307 3.88 12.42 10.17
N VAL A 308 3.61 11.52 9.23
CA VAL A 308 2.67 10.42 9.45
C VAL A 308 3.13 9.52 10.59
N TYR A 309 4.42 9.19 10.65
CA TYR A 309 4.97 8.45 11.78
C TYR A 309 4.66 9.16 13.11
N GLN A 310 5.03 10.43 13.24
CA GLN A 310 4.83 11.18 14.48
C GLN A 310 3.36 11.24 14.90
N VAL A 311 2.44 11.47 13.95
CA VAL A 311 0.99 11.50 14.21
C VAL A 311 0.49 10.14 14.71
N LEU A 312 0.90 9.04 14.07
CA LEU A 312 0.47 7.69 14.45
C LEU A 312 1.05 7.24 15.80
N GLN A 313 2.12 7.85 16.30
CA GLN A 313 2.68 7.58 17.63
C GLN A 313 1.98 8.35 18.77
N LYS A 314 1.21 9.42 18.49
CA LYS A 314 0.67 10.32 19.52
C LYS A 314 -0.21 9.53 20.55
N GLY A 315 0.02 9.79 21.84
CA GLY A 315 -0.91 9.41 22.92
C GLY A 315 -1.06 7.91 23.21
N ASN A 316 -0.02 7.08 23.02
CA ASN A 316 -0.10 5.61 23.07
C ASN A 316 -1.13 5.05 22.06
N SER A 317 -1.19 5.67 20.88
CA SER A 317 -2.07 5.28 19.79
C SER A 317 -1.93 3.77 19.48
N PRO A 318 -3.06 3.06 19.25
CA PRO A 318 -3.03 1.65 18.84
C PRO A 318 -2.44 1.46 17.43
N PHE A 319 -2.18 2.56 16.72
CA PHE A 319 -1.62 2.60 15.36
C PHE A 319 -0.10 2.86 15.36
N GLY A 320 0.55 2.89 16.52
CA GLY A 320 1.97 3.27 16.65
C GLY A 320 2.98 2.16 16.36
N ALA A 321 2.57 0.98 15.88
CA ALA A 321 3.51 -0.07 15.48
C ALA A 321 3.94 0.17 14.02
N VAL A 322 4.79 1.18 13.82
CA VAL A 322 5.23 1.67 12.51
C VAL A 322 6.75 1.57 12.40
N SER A 323 7.27 1.25 11.23
CA SER A 323 8.72 1.23 10.97
C SER A 323 9.05 1.69 9.54
N ARG A 324 10.34 1.77 9.22
CA ARG A 324 10.83 1.94 7.86
C ARG A 324 10.78 0.63 7.11
N TYR A 325 10.42 0.71 5.84
CA TYR A 325 10.64 -0.37 4.89
C TYR A 325 12.15 -0.50 4.58
N PRO A 326 12.66 -1.71 4.27
CA PRO A 326 14.07 -1.88 3.90
C PRO A 326 14.48 -1.06 2.67
N ASP A 327 15.73 -0.62 2.61
CA ASP A 327 16.25 0.11 1.45
C ASP A 327 16.20 -0.76 0.19
N VAL A 328 15.76 -0.18 -0.92
CA VAL A 328 15.62 -0.81 -2.23
C VAL A 328 16.06 0.14 -3.34
N ASN A 329 16.36 -0.41 -4.51
CA ASN A 329 16.62 0.35 -5.73
C ASN A 329 15.79 -0.25 -6.87
N LEU A 330 14.63 0.35 -7.16
CA LEU A 330 13.59 -0.21 -8.03
C LEU A 330 13.03 0.86 -8.99
N PRO A 331 13.79 1.28 -10.02
CA PRO A 331 13.38 2.34 -10.94
C PRO A 331 12.12 1.99 -11.76
N GLY A 332 11.83 0.70 -12.00
CA GLY A 332 10.66 0.24 -12.75
C GLY A 332 9.34 0.12 -11.96
N THR A 333 9.32 0.59 -10.71
CA THR A 333 8.07 0.70 -9.91
C THR A 333 7.41 2.05 -10.13
N ALA A 334 6.11 2.19 -9.81
CA ALA A 334 5.41 3.48 -9.90
C ALA A 334 6.12 4.56 -9.08
N LEU A 335 6.39 4.27 -7.80
CA LEU A 335 7.18 5.15 -6.92
C LEU A 335 8.56 5.44 -7.51
N GLY A 336 9.23 4.45 -8.10
CA GLY A 336 10.56 4.59 -8.65
C GLY A 336 10.58 5.56 -9.82
N SER A 337 9.76 5.29 -10.84
CA SER A 337 9.67 6.10 -12.05
C SER A 337 9.18 7.52 -11.75
N TYR A 338 8.21 7.69 -10.86
CA TYR A 338 7.70 9.02 -10.49
C TYR A 338 8.67 9.81 -9.60
N SER A 339 9.41 9.17 -8.71
CA SER A 339 10.47 9.86 -7.94
C SER A 339 11.62 10.36 -8.83
N LEU A 340 11.86 9.65 -9.93
CA LEU A 340 12.81 10.03 -10.98
C LEU A 340 12.29 11.18 -11.88
N ASN A 341 11.02 11.57 -11.72
CA ASN A 341 10.36 12.71 -12.33
C ASN A 341 9.96 13.75 -11.26
N ASP A 342 10.84 13.99 -10.29
CA ASP A 342 10.77 15.04 -9.27
C ASP A 342 9.59 14.98 -8.27
N ALA A 343 8.74 13.95 -8.30
CA ALA A 343 7.73 13.77 -7.27
C ALA A 343 8.36 13.25 -5.97
N ALA A 344 8.03 13.87 -4.84
CA ALA A 344 8.23 13.22 -3.56
C ALA A 344 7.37 11.96 -3.46
N ILE A 345 7.81 10.96 -2.69
CA ILE A 345 7.12 9.68 -2.61
C ILE A 345 6.82 9.24 -1.19
N MET A 346 5.72 8.51 -1.07
CA MET A 346 5.35 7.80 0.14
C MET A 346 4.76 6.43 -0.20
N LEU A 347 5.39 5.38 0.31
CA LEU A 347 4.82 4.03 0.28
C LEU A 347 4.15 3.72 1.61
N TYR A 348 2.89 3.29 1.57
CA TYR A 348 2.24 2.63 2.69
C TYR A 348 2.35 1.13 2.52
N GLU A 349 3.13 0.44 3.34
CA GLU A 349 3.19 -1.03 3.38
C GLU A 349 2.41 -1.55 4.58
N THR A 350 1.10 -1.67 4.39
CA THR A 350 0.16 -2.06 5.45
C THR A 350 0.27 -3.55 5.75
N ARG A 351 0.20 -3.91 7.03
CA ARG A 351 0.30 -5.32 7.41
C ARG A 351 -0.85 -6.15 6.86
N GLY A 352 -0.44 -7.19 6.15
CA GLY A 352 -1.12 -8.46 6.01
C GLY A 352 -1.82 -8.58 4.67
N GLN A 353 -1.43 -9.62 3.94
CA GLN A 353 -2.02 -9.90 2.64
C GLN A 353 -3.40 -10.54 2.75
N GLN A 354 -4.29 -10.17 1.84
CA GLN A 354 -5.71 -10.51 1.88
C GLN A 354 -6.08 -11.63 0.87
N HIS A 355 -5.27 -12.69 0.85
CA HIS A 355 -5.57 -13.96 0.20
C HIS A 355 -5.44 -15.13 1.19
N PRO A 356 -5.84 -16.37 0.85
CA PRO A 356 -5.82 -17.50 1.78
C PRO A 356 -4.45 -17.91 2.30
N ASP A 357 -3.40 -17.79 1.47
CA ASP A 357 -2.00 -17.96 1.91
C ASP A 357 -1.41 -16.68 2.54
N GLY A 358 -2.22 -15.65 2.71
CA GLY A 358 -1.90 -14.41 3.40
C GLY A 358 -1.86 -14.57 4.91
N HIS A 359 -1.48 -13.50 5.62
CA HIS A 359 -1.36 -13.54 7.07
C HIS A 359 -2.64 -13.12 7.81
N THR A 360 -3.47 -12.28 7.20
CA THR A 360 -4.58 -11.60 7.89
C THR A 360 -5.92 -11.85 7.24
N GLY A 361 -5.99 -11.99 5.91
CA GLY A 361 -7.27 -12.05 5.21
C GLY A 361 -8.12 -10.84 5.59
N GLN A 362 -9.36 -11.08 5.99
CA GLN A 362 -10.24 -10.03 6.47
C GLN A 362 -10.00 -9.58 7.93
N LYS A 363 -9.14 -10.25 8.71
CA LYS A 363 -8.99 -9.93 10.14
C LYS A 363 -8.18 -8.66 10.37
N GLY A 364 -8.65 -7.83 11.30
CA GLY A 364 -7.94 -6.63 11.73
C GLY A 364 -8.02 -5.46 10.75
N SER A 365 -8.66 -5.62 9.58
CA SER A 365 -8.70 -4.54 8.59
C SER A 365 -9.34 -3.26 9.10
N GLY A 366 -10.35 -3.32 9.99
CA GLY A 366 -11.00 -2.10 10.46
C GLY A 366 -9.98 -1.16 11.13
N MET A 367 -9.01 -1.74 11.86
CA MET A 367 -7.91 -0.99 12.46
C MET A 367 -6.92 -0.51 11.39
N LEU A 368 -6.54 -1.34 10.42
CA LEU A 368 -5.57 -1.00 9.36
C LEU A 368 -6.11 0.03 8.35
N ILE A 369 -7.38 -0.08 7.98
CA ILE A 369 -8.12 0.89 7.16
C ILE A 369 -8.18 2.22 7.92
N GLN A 370 -8.50 2.20 9.21
CA GLN A 370 -8.53 3.41 10.03
C GLN A 370 -7.14 4.04 10.17
N GLN A 371 -6.08 3.25 10.37
CA GLN A 371 -4.70 3.73 10.40
C GLN A 371 -4.32 4.41 9.09
N THR A 372 -4.61 3.75 7.96
CA THR A 372 -4.37 4.29 6.62
C THR A 372 -5.13 5.59 6.42
N TYR A 373 -6.43 5.62 6.71
CA TYR A 373 -7.26 6.82 6.61
C TYR A 373 -6.68 7.99 7.42
N ILE A 374 -6.27 7.75 8.67
CA ILE A 374 -5.67 8.79 9.52
C ILE A 374 -4.37 9.30 8.89
N GLY A 375 -3.48 8.40 8.45
CA GLY A 375 -2.22 8.80 7.83
C GLY A 375 -2.42 9.66 6.57
N LEU A 376 -3.32 9.24 5.68
CA LEU A 376 -3.63 9.99 4.45
C LEU A 376 -4.28 11.35 4.76
N TYR A 377 -5.26 11.38 5.67
CA TYR A 377 -5.91 12.62 6.08
C TYR A 377 -4.91 13.63 6.68
N GLU A 378 -4.05 13.16 7.57
CA GLU A 378 -3.06 14.01 8.25
C GLU A 378 -1.94 14.44 7.30
N THR A 379 -1.63 13.65 6.26
CA THR A 379 -0.75 14.09 5.18
C THR A 379 -1.32 15.31 4.47
N LEU A 380 -2.59 15.24 4.04
CA LEU A 380 -3.25 16.37 3.36
C LEU A 380 -3.37 17.59 4.29
N LEU A 381 -3.74 17.38 5.54
CA LEU A 381 -3.84 18.47 6.52
C LEU A 381 -2.47 19.09 6.84
N GLY A 382 -1.43 18.27 6.96
CA GLY A 382 -0.06 18.70 7.20
C GLY A 382 0.50 19.53 6.06
N LEU A 383 0.16 19.21 4.81
CA LEU A 383 0.51 20.02 3.63
C LEU A 383 -0.27 21.33 3.64
N ALA A 384 -1.59 21.28 3.88
CA ALA A 384 -2.46 22.45 3.92
C ALA A 384 -2.07 23.47 4.99
N THR A 385 -1.58 22.99 6.13
CA THR A 385 -1.16 23.83 7.26
C THR A 385 0.33 24.20 7.23
N GLY A 386 1.11 23.53 6.39
CA GLY A 386 2.56 23.65 6.31
C GLY A 386 3.34 22.93 7.42
N GLU A 387 2.68 22.17 8.31
CA GLU A 387 3.33 21.45 9.42
C GLU A 387 4.39 20.44 8.92
N ILE A 388 4.19 19.85 7.73
CA ILE A 388 5.14 18.90 7.13
C ILE A 388 6.49 19.56 6.84
N TYR A 389 6.50 20.80 6.35
CA TYR A 389 7.73 21.47 5.93
C TYR A 389 8.63 21.90 7.10
N GLU A 390 8.10 21.92 8.33
CA GLU A 390 8.85 22.25 9.55
C GLU A 390 9.59 21.03 10.13
N ILE A 391 9.37 19.83 9.58
CA ILE A 391 10.02 18.61 10.05
C ILE A 391 11.43 18.53 9.46
N ASP A 392 12.40 18.16 10.29
CA ASP A 392 13.76 17.85 9.83
C ASP A 392 13.74 16.54 9.01
N PRO A 393 14.15 16.53 7.73
CA PRO A 393 14.25 15.31 6.93
C PRO A 393 15.10 14.22 7.59
N GLU A 394 16.10 14.58 8.41
CA GLU A 394 16.95 13.61 9.12
C GLU A 394 16.15 12.75 10.12
N PHE A 395 15.00 13.23 10.61
CA PHE A 395 14.11 12.47 11.50
C PHE A 395 13.71 11.12 10.89
N TYR A 396 13.45 11.08 9.58
CA TYR A 396 13.12 9.83 8.88
C TYR A 396 14.23 8.80 9.08
N ASP A 397 15.48 9.26 9.02
CA ASP A 397 16.63 8.39 9.06
C ASP A 397 17.01 7.93 10.47
N THR A 398 16.84 8.81 11.46
CA THR A 398 17.34 8.58 12.82
C THR A 398 16.28 8.05 13.79
N GLU A 399 15.01 8.43 13.64
CA GLU A 399 13.98 8.20 14.65
C GLU A 399 12.98 7.10 14.29
N ILE A 400 12.78 6.82 12.99
CA ILE A 400 11.86 5.76 12.57
C ILE A 400 12.60 4.40 12.62
N PRO A 401 12.10 3.42 13.39
CA PRO A 401 12.77 2.12 13.53
C PRO A 401 12.97 1.43 12.18
N ARG A 402 14.11 0.75 12.01
CA ARG A 402 14.41 -0.06 10.84
C ARG A 402 14.61 -1.53 11.22
N ASN A 403 14.98 -2.36 10.24
CA ASN A 403 15.32 -3.78 10.45
C ASN A 403 14.16 -4.57 11.07
N SER A 404 12.95 -4.38 10.57
CA SER A 404 11.74 -5.09 10.99
C SER A 404 11.80 -6.57 10.56
N PRO A 405 12.08 -7.53 11.47
CA PRO A 405 12.18 -8.94 11.12
C PRO A 405 10.83 -9.52 10.69
N ARG A 406 10.83 -10.36 9.65
CA ARG A 406 9.63 -11.04 9.16
C ARG A 406 9.20 -12.12 10.14
N ILE A 407 7.89 -12.19 10.40
CA ILE A 407 7.27 -13.22 11.23
C ILE A 407 6.10 -13.88 10.48
N GLY A 408 5.84 -15.14 10.77
CA GLY A 408 4.77 -15.93 10.15
C GLY A 408 3.61 -16.21 11.10
N PRO A 409 2.52 -16.84 10.63
CA PRO A 409 1.49 -17.35 11.53
C PRO A 409 2.10 -18.31 12.57
N PRO A 410 1.75 -18.18 13.86
CA PRO A 410 2.31 -19.02 14.91
C PRO A 410 1.81 -20.47 14.76
N ASN A 411 2.76 -21.42 14.70
CA ASN A 411 2.54 -22.86 14.52
C ASN A 411 1.67 -23.21 13.29
N LEU A 412 2.30 -23.26 12.11
CA LEU A 412 1.83 -24.06 10.96
C LEU A 412 2.15 -25.55 11.18
#